data_AF-A0A9P6CX23-F1
#
_entry.id   AF-A0A9P6CX23-F1
#
_cell.length_a   1.000
_cell.length_b   1.000
_cell.length_c   1.000
_cell.angle_alpha   90.00
_cell.angle_beta   90.00
_cell.angle_gamma   90.00
#
_symmetry.space_group_name_H-M   'P 1'
#
loop_
_entity.id
_entity.type
_entity.pdbx_description
1 polymer ?
#
loop_
_entity_poly.entity_id
_entity_poly.type
_entity_poly.pdbx_seq_one_letter_code
_entity_poly.pdbx_strand_id
1 'polypeptide(L)'
;MAQIKVEPLDDQLPDLNDLAVDREILPSSRDEVGGAVNEVLGNIFSQLANPLDFITAVRRLKLGEPGVASSLSPTDRLRQIVDGIFLPSLSSVRKRKIEEAAEDLNKLKLLKDPKIKKNLTALLPMTLTDRLKPIGLDIQDQYFTIDQVTREITVTRLFMASTYGGNMQATFPRPSQEFLDIHGMDDFMYLPTEYQPEAPQLPGAPGLWLRPGSRGDLEGQQRVFSKIILAGGAKMGSRYQYQGQYEVRAANPPTLTVQEWRNQPTHFHNKWAEGIVKMGWGAGVCARVVLRRQLNREPTQNEVEEVISNGLYRAVTAEEIKEAYLRGKERMGICTMKCVGYDNRFQQELHDRFPTWTPPPPRSKKKQTKTLQPADSAEPRSRRGVKRKGRTNEAHSSDAESDTMVEDEDSASDADAPKAKRAKRLNETTKFLDGEQGPVYRSRGTRSRPILVG
;
A
#
# COMPACT_ATOMS: atom_id res chain seq x y z
N MET A 1 33.86 50.27 -29.07
CA MET A 1 32.38 50.22 -29.15
C MET A 1 32.02 49.06 -30.04
N ALA A 2 31.64 47.91 -29.47
CA ALA A 2 31.22 46.75 -30.24
C ALA A 2 29.71 46.85 -30.51
N GLN A 3 29.31 46.82 -31.78
CA GLN A 3 27.91 46.84 -32.20
C GLN A 3 27.28 45.49 -31.92
N ILE A 4 26.21 45.47 -31.12
CA ILE A 4 25.35 44.30 -30.93
C ILE A 4 24.41 44.25 -32.14
N LYS A 5 24.63 43.29 -33.03
CA LYS A 5 23.72 42.98 -34.14
C LYS A 5 22.66 42.02 -33.61
N VAL A 6 21.41 42.47 -33.51
CA VAL A 6 20.26 41.62 -33.22
C VAL A 6 19.62 41.28 -34.56
N GLU A 7 19.70 40.02 -34.99
CA GLU A 7 18.93 39.52 -36.14
C GLU A 7 17.57 39.00 -35.65
N PRO A 8 16.46 39.30 -36.35
CA PRO A 8 15.16 38.74 -36.03
C PRO A 8 15.10 37.28 -36.49
N LEU A 9 14.75 36.38 -35.58
CA LEU A 9 14.47 34.98 -35.90
C LEU A 9 12.99 34.86 -36.25
N ASP A 10 12.69 34.38 -37.46
CA ASP A 10 11.34 34.02 -37.90
C ASP A 10 10.83 32.82 -37.08
N ASP A 11 9.85 33.06 -36.22
CA ASP A 11 9.08 32.03 -35.52
C ASP A 11 8.08 31.39 -36.50
N GLN A 12 8.50 30.35 -37.21
CA GLN A 12 7.58 29.33 -37.72
C GLN A 12 7.66 28.10 -36.81
N LEU A 13 6.68 27.98 -35.91
CA LEU A 13 6.40 26.74 -35.18
C LEU A 13 5.96 25.67 -36.18
N PRO A 14 6.57 24.47 -36.20
CA PRO A 14 6.04 23.36 -36.99
C PRO A 14 4.69 22.90 -36.42
N ASP A 15 3.74 22.68 -37.31
CA ASP A 15 2.43 22.09 -37.00
C ASP A 15 2.63 20.68 -36.43
N LEU A 16 2.07 20.42 -35.25
CA LEU A 16 2.18 19.16 -34.50
C LEU A 16 1.45 17.98 -35.16
N ASN A 17 0.85 18.19 -36.35
CA ASN A 17 0.17 17.16 -37.13
C ASN A 17 1.09 16.33 -38.05
N ASP A 18 2.35 16.72 -38.27
CA ASP A 18 3.22 16.10 -39.29
C ASP A 18 4.16 14.97 -38.79
N LEU A 19 4.03 14.52 -37.55
CA LEU A 19 4.72 13.31 -37.06
C LEU A 19 3.82 12.07 -37.16
N ALA A 20 3.49 11.68 -38.40
CA ALA A 20 2.93 10.38 -38.70
C ALA A 20 4.08 9.37 -38.91
N VAL A 21 4.49 8.70 -37.83
CA VAL A 21 5.34 7.50 -37.88
C VAL A 21 4.45 6.26 -37.99
N ASP A 22 4.90 5.32 -38.80
CA ASP A 22 4.21 4.12 -39.30
C ASP A 22 3.27 3.44 -38.29
N ARG A 23 2.01 3.35 -38.70
CA ARG A 23 0.96 2.56 -38.06
C ARG A 23 1.06 1.12 -38.57
N GLU A 24 1.74 0.26 -37.84
CA GLU A 24 1.36 -1.14 -37.82
C GLU A 24 1.62 -1.71 -36.41
N ILE A 25 0.53 -2.23 -35.82
CA ILE A 25 0.45 -3.02 -34.58
C ILE A 25 0.52 -2.24 -33.25
N LEU A 26 -0.56 -1.55 -32.84
CA LEU A 26 -0.93 -1.37 -31.42
C LEU A 26 -2.46 -1.21 -31.23
N PRO A 27 -3.02 -1.62 -30.07
CA PRO A 27 -4.46 -1.73 -29.83
C PRO A 27 -5.15 -0.40 -29.55
N SER A 28 -6.45 -0.40 -29.85
CA SER A 28 -7.39 0.71 -29.83
C SER A 28 -7.72 1.23 -28.42
N SER A 29 -7.04 2.29 -27.95
CA SER A 29 -7.67 3.28 -27.04
C SER A 29 -6.91 4.62 -27.07
N ARG A 30 -7.21 5.46 -28.07
CA ARG A 30 -6.59 6.79 -28.25
C ARG A 30 -7.03 7.82 -27.19
N ASP A 31 -8.10 7.53 -26.46
CA ASP A 31 -8.74 8.50 -25.54
C ASP A 31 -8.12 8.55 -24.13
N GLU A 32 -7.45 7.48 -23.67
CA GLU A 32 -6.84 7.47 -22.33
C GLU A 32 -5.54 8.30 -22.25
N VAL A 33 -4.80 8.41 -23.36
CA VAL A 33 -3.51 9.11 -23.40
C VAL A 33 -3.71 10.64 -23.35
N GLY A 34 -4.73 11.16 -24.04
CA GLY A 34 -5.04 12.59 -24.04
C GLY A 34 -5.48 13.11 -22.66
N GLY A 35 -6.24 12.29 -21.91
CA GLY A 35 -6.70 12.63 -20.56
C GLY A 35 -5.54 12.75 -19.57
N ALA A 36 -4.63 11.77 -19.55
CA ALA A 36 -3.50 11.76 -18.63
C ALA A 36 -2.51 12.91 -18.91
N VAL A 37 -2.27 13.25 -20.18
CA VAL A 37 -1.39 14.38 -20.54
C VAL A 37 -2.01 15.72 -20.11
N ASN A 38 -3.32 15.92 -20.31
CA ASN A 38 -4.00 17.14 -19.90
C ASN A 38 -4.06 17.31 -18.37
N GLU A 39 -4.21 16.22 -17.63
CA GLU A 39 -4.17 16.23 -16.15
C GLU A 39 -2.77 16.57 -15.62
N VAL A 40 -1.72 16.02 -16.22
CA VAL A 40 -0.32 16.35 -15.90
C VAL A 40 -0.03 17.82 -16.21
N LEU A 41 -0.48 18.34 -17.36
CA LEU A 41 -0.33 19.74 -17.71
C LEU A 41 -1.05 20.66 -16.71
N GLY A 42 -2.32 20.38 -16.38
CA GLY A 42 -3.10 21.15 -15.42
C GLY A 42 -2.45 21.24 -14.03
N ASN A 43 -1.88 20.14 -13.54
CA ASN A 43 -1.19 20.10 -12.25
C ASN A 43 0.17 20.81 -12.28
N ILE A 44 0.97 20.65 -13.35
CA ILE A 44 2.23 21.38 -13.53
C ILE A 44 1.99 22.90 -13.54
N PHE A 45 0.90 23.36 -14.16
CA PHE A 45 0.55 24.79 -14.20
C PHE A 45 0.21 25.36 -12.81
N SER A 46 -0.29 24.54 -11.88
CA SER A 46 -0.65 24.97 -10.52
C SER A 46 0.52 25.03 -9.53
N GLN A 47 1.60 24.27 -9.75
CA GLN A 47 2.72 24.16 -8.81
C GLN A 47 3.83 25.20 -9.03
N LEU A 48 3.80 25.96 -10.13
CA LEU A 48 4.78 27.02 -10.40
C LEU A 48 4.34 28.34 -9.75
N ALA A 49 4.54 28.47 -8.44
CA ALA A 49 4.32 29.71 -7.70
C ALA A 49 5.54 30.65 -7.74
N ASN A 50 5.21 31.93 -7.94
CA ASN A 50 5.92 33.19 -7.67
C ASN A 50 7.35 33.44 -8.20
N PRO A 51 7.54 34.33 -9.21
CA PRO A 51 8.87 34.77 -9.66
C PRO A 51 9.71 35.51 -8.61
N LEU A 52 9.17 35.79 -7.42
CA LEU A 52 9.85 36.48 -6.31
C LEU A 52 10.88 35.60 -5.57
N ASP A 53 10.73 34.28 -5.59
CA ASP A 53 11.67 33.37 -4.91
C ASP A 53 13.04 33.32 -5.61
N PHE A 54 13.06 33.50 -6.93
CA PHE A 54 14.29 33.57 -7.72
C PHE A 54 15.10 34.85 -7.43
N ILE A 55 14.42 36.00 -7.29
CA ILE A 55 15.06 37.29 -6.98
C ILE A 55 15.73 37.26 -5.60
N THR A 56 15.16 36.51 -4.65
CA THR A 56 15.65 36.39 -3.27
C THR A 56 16.92 35.53 -3.19
N ALA A 57 17.01 34.45 -3.98
CA ALA A 57 18.22 33.61 -4.07
C ALA A 57 19.43 34.38 -4.63
N VAL A 58 19.23 35.22 -5.65
CA VAL A 58 20.31 36.01 -6.27
C VAL A 58 20.82 37.12 -5.32
N ARG A 59 19.98 37.67 -4.44
CA ARG A 59 20.42 38.65 -3.42
C ARG A 59 21.30 38.06 -2.33
N ARG A 60 21.11 36.79 -1.94
CA ARG A 60 21.93 36.12 -0.92
C ARG A 60 23.38 35.89 -1.35
N LEU A 61 23.65 35.78 -2.66
CA LEU A 61 25.01 35.62 -3.19
C LEU A 61 25.83 36.93 -3.18
N LYS A 62 25.22 38.09 -2.92
CA LYS A 62 25.92 39.39 -2.91
C LYS A 62 26.35 39.90 -1.54
N LEU A 63 25.96 39.24 -0.45
CA LEU A 63 26.30 39.66 0.91
C LEU A 63 27.13 38.57 1.59
N GLY A 64 28.41 38.51 1.25
CA GLY A 64 29.39 37.68 1.96
C GLY A 64 29.63 38.22 3.37
N GLU A 65 29.80 37.30 4.32
CA GLU A 65 30.09 37.61 5.72
C GLU A 65 31.42 38.38 5.88
N PRO A 66 31.49 39.35 6.82
CA PRO A 66 32.71 40.07 7.11
C PRO A 66 33.58 39.25 8.08
N GLY A 67 34.59 38.54 7.56
CA GLY A 67 35.47 37.72 8.39
C GLY A 67 36.89 37.59 7.85
N VAL A 68 37.84 38.19 8.58
CA VAL A 68 39.31 38.01 8.54
C VAL A 68 40.05 38.71 7.40
N ALA A 69 40.55 39.90 7.73
CA ALA A 69 41.50 40.66 6.93
C ALA A 69 42.90 40.01 7.00
N SER A 70 43.26 39.27 5.94
CA SER A 70 44.65 38.90 5.67
C SER A 70 45.20 39.84 4.59
N SER A 71 46.26 40.57 4.96
CA SER A 71 47.03 41.47 4.11
C SER A 71 47.76 40.69 3.02
N LEU A 72 47.11 40.49 1.88
CA LEU A 72 47.76 40.04 0.65
C LEU A 72 47.87 41.22 -0.31
N SER A 73 49.07 41.36 -0.88
CA SER A 73 49.47 42.38 -1.84
C SER A 73 48.49 42.49 -3.03
N PRO A 74 48.34 43.68 -3.64
CA PRO A 74 47.50 43.87 -4.81
C PRO A 74 48.13 43.20 -6.05
N THR A 75 48.00 41.88 -6.15
CA THR A 75 48.22 41.15 -7.39
C THR A 75 46.99 41.35 -8.28
N ASP A 76 47.25 41.78 -9.52
CA ASP A 76 46.28 42.04 -10.58
C ASP A 76 45.10 41.07 -10.55
N ARG A 77 43.95 41.55 -10.06
CA ARG A 77 42.68 40.85 -10.19
C ARG A 77 42.33 40.84 -11.67
N LEU A 78 42.79 39.81 -12.38
CA LEU A 78 42.34 39.46 -13.72
C LEU A 78 40.82 39.48 -13.69
N ARG A 79 40.25 40.48 -14.36
CA ARG A 79 38.81 40.61 -14.54
C ARG A 79 38.38 39.39 -15.33
N GLN A 80 37.79 38.40 -14.66
CA GLN A 80 37.15 37.29 -15.35
C GLN A 80 35.98 37.87 -16.15
N ILE A 81 36.23 38.12 -17.43
CA ILE A 81 35.18 38.39 -18.40
C ILE A 81 34.55 37.02 -18.63
N VAL A 82 33.40 36.79 -18.00
CA VAL A 82 32.58 35.62 -18.31
C VAL A 82 31.90 35.92 -19.64
N ASP A 83 32.34 35.24 -20.70
CA ASP A 83 31.72 35.27 -22.02
C ASP A 83 30.28 34.74 -21.91
N GLY A 84 29.34 35.64 -21.62
CA GLY A 84 27.88 35.45 -21.70
C GLY A 84 27.29 34.26 -20.94
N ILE A 85 26.52 34.52 -19.89
CA ILE A 85 25.65 33.48 -19.29
C ILE A 85 24.47 33.24 -20.23
N PHE A 86 24.47 32.09 -20.92
CA PHE A 86 23.32 31.65 -21.70
C PHE A 86 22.19 31.23 -20.75
N LEU A 87 21.16 32.07 -20.63
CA LEU A 87 19.95 31.73 -19.90
C LEU A 87 18.94 31.10 -20.87
N PRO A 88 18.54 29.83 -20.67
CA PRO A 88 17.51 29.23 -21.50
C PRO A 88 16.20 29.99 -21.32
N SER A 89 15.43 30.12 -22.40
CA SER A 89 14.11 30.74 -22.35
C SER A 89 13.15 29.90 -21.48
N LEU A 90 12.15 30.54 -20.88
CA LEU A 90 11.13 29.85 -20.08
C LEU A 90 10.38 28.79 -20.90
N SER A 91 10.17 29.01 -22.20
CA SER A 91 9.55 28.04 -23.12
C SER A 91 10.44 26.81 -23.31
N SER A 92 11.74 26.98 -23.51
CA SER A 92 12.68 25.86 -23.63
C SER A 92 12.76 25.04 -22.33
N VAL A 93 12.75 25.69 -21.16
CA VAL A 93 12.72 25.00 -19.86
C VAL A 93 11.42 24.20 -19.69
N ARG A 94 10.27 24.78 -20.06
CA ARG A 94 8.97 24.08 -19.99
C ARG A 94 8.92 22.88 -20.93
N LYS A 95 9.37 23.04 -22.18
CA LYS A 95 9.42 21.96 -23.17
C LYS A 95 10.24 20.78 -22.65
N ARG A 96 11.44 21.05 -22.13
CA ARG A 96 12.32 20.03 -21.53
C ARG A 96 11.65 19.28 -20.38
N LYS A 97 10.96 20.00 -19.48
CA LYS A 97 10.22 19.36 -18.36
C LYS A 97 9.08 18.46 -18.82
N ILE A 98 8.38 18.85 -19.88
CA ILE A 98 7.30 18.04 -20.46
C ILE A 98 7.87 16.77 -21.09
N GLU A 99 8.97 16.90 -21.84
CA GLU A 99 9.66 15.77 -22.46
C GLU A 99 10.19 14.79 -21.40
N GLU A 100 10.83 15.29 -20.34
CA GLU A 100 11.31 14.50 -19.21
C GLU A 100 10.16 13.78 -18.49
N ALA A 101 9.04 14.46 -18.24
CA ALA A 101 7.86 13.84 -17.62
C ALA A 101 7.24 12.75 -18.51
N ALA A 102 7.25 12.94 -19.83
CA ALA A 102 6.77 11.94 -20.78
C ALA A 102 7.70 10.70 -20.82
N GLU A 103 9.01 10.91 -20.76
CA GLU A 103 9.99 9.83 -20.65
C GLU A 103 9.81 9.04 -19.35
N ASP A 104 9.70 9.73 -18.21
CA ASP A 104 9.46 9.11 -16.90
C ASP A 104 8.16 8.28 -16.90
N LEU A 105 7.08 8.80 -17.51
CA LEU A 105 5.83 8.08 -17.63
C LEU A 105 5.95 6.83 -18.52
N ASN A 106 6.76 6.87 -19.57
CA ASN A 106 7.03 5.71 -20.40
C ASN A 106 7.84 4.65 -19.65
N LYS A 107 8.85 5.06 -18.86
CA LYS A 107 9.58 4.14 -17.97
C LYS A 107 8.64 3.46 -16.97
N LEU A 108 7.73 4.22 -16.33
CA LEU A 108 6.75 3.64 -15.41
C LEU A 108 5.83 2.59 -16.04
N LYS A 109 5.47 2.74 -17.31
CA LYS A 109 4.68 1.72 -18.03
C LYS A 109 5.46 0.42 -18.21
N LEU A 110 6.78 0.50 -18.44
CA LEU A 110 7.67 -0.66 -18.57
C LEU A 110 7.89 -1.41 -17.25
N LEU A 111 7.66 -0.76 -16.11
CA LEU A 111 7.77 -1.39 -14.79
C LEU A 111 6.57 -2.27 -14.42
N LYS A 112 5.48 -2.23 -15.19
CA LYS A 112 4.28 -3.02 -14.94
C LYS A 112 4.36 -4.36 -15.65
N ASP A 113 4.09 -5.44 -14.93
CA ASP A 113 4.02 -6.78 -15.53
C ASP A 113 2.67 -6.92 -16.26
N PRO A 114 2.66 -7.17 -17.59
CA PRO A 114 1.43 -7.38 -18.35
C PRO A 114 0.61 -8.59 -17.86
N LYS A 115 1.23 -9.53 -17.13
CA LYS A 115 0.56 -10.71 -16.55
C LYS A 115 -0.30 -10.36 -15.34
N ILE A 116 -0.01 -9.25 -14.65
CA ILE A 116 -0.75 -8.83 -13.46
C ILE A 116 -1.99 -8.05 -13.90
N LYS A 117 -3.16 -8.49 -13.43
CA LYS A 117 -4.42 -7.78 -13.68
C LYS A 117 -4.30 -6.33 -13.23
N LYS A 118 -4.73 -5.39 -14.08
CA LYS A 118 -4.81 -3.95 -13.72
C LYS A 118 -5.56 -3.82 -12.40
N ASN A 119 -4.85 -3.34 -11.37
CA ASN A 119 -5.43 -3.16 -10.05
C ASN A 119 -6.00 -1.74 -9.94
N LEU A 120 -7.27 -1.64 -9.53
CA LEU A 120 -7.99 -0.39 -9.32
C LEU A 120 -7.53 0.39 -8.08
N THR A 121 -6.48 -0.06 -7.38
CA THR A 121 -5.92 0.58 -6.18
C THR A 121 -4.52 1.16 -6.41
N ALA A 122 -4.11 1.33 -7.67
CA ALA A 122 -2.85 1.99 -7.99
C ALA A 122 -2.84 3.45 -7.51
N LEU A 123 -1.65 3.95 -7.19
CA LEU A 123 -1.46 5.38 -6.93
C LEU A 123 -1.57 6.17 -8.23
N LEU A 124 -1.92 7.46 -8.12
CA LEU A 124 -1.85 8.37 -9.26
C LEU A 124 -0.43 8.41 -9.86
N PRO A 125 -0.28 8.44 -11.20
CA PRO A 125 1.02 8.41 -11.86
C PRO A 125 2.00 9.47 -11.39
N MET A 126 1.54 10.71 -11.16
CA MET A 126 2.41 11.78 -10.67
C MET A 126 3.01 11.47 -9.29
N THR A 127 2.17 11.01 -8.36
CA THR A 127 2.63 10.60 -7.02
C THR A 127 3.64 9.46 -7.11
N LEU A 128 3.44 8.52 -8.03
CA LEU A 128 4.34 7.41 -8.26
C LEU A 128 5.70 7.89 -8.81
N THR A 129 5.69 8.72 -9.86
CA THR A 129 6.90 9.30 -10.46
C THR A 129 7.72 10.07 -9.43
N ASP A 130 7.09 10.97 -8.68
CA ASP A 130 7.77 11.82 -7.70
C ASP A 130 8.47 11.01 -6.61
N ARG A 131 7.89 9.86 -6.22
CA ARG A 131 8.42 8.98 -5.17
C ARG A 131 9.51 8.04 -5.67
N LEU A 132 9.42 7.58 -6.92
CA LEU A 132 10.39 6.63 -7.49
C LEU A 132 11.59 7.32 -8.16
N LYS A 133 11.42 8.52 -8.71
CA LYS A 133 12.49 9.26 -9.38
C LYS A 133 13.79 9.37 -8.57
N PRO A 134 13.77 9.63 -7.24
CA PRO A 134 14.98 9.69 -6.44
C PRO A 134 15.78 8.38 -6.35
N ILE A 135 15.13 7.23 -6.53
CA ILE A 135 15.79 5.90 -6.47
C ILE A 135 16.15 5.35 -7.87
N GLY A 136 15.73 6.03 -8.93
CA GLY A 136 15.83 5.58 -10.32
C GLY A 136 14.57 4.85 -10.80
N LEU A 137 14.26 4.98 -12.09
CA LEU A 137 13.12 4.32 -12.74
C LEU A 137 13.53 3.11 -13.59
N ASP A 138 14.82 2.83 -13.68
CA ASP A 138 15.35 1.77 -14.55
C ASP A 138 15.37 0.42 -13.84
N ILE A 139 15.03 -0.65 -14.58
CA ILE A 139 15.14 -2.03 -14.10
C ILE A 139 16.62 -2.36 -13.92
N GLN A 140 17.00 -2.85 -12.74
CA GLN A 140 18.38 -3.19 -12.41
C GLN A 140 18.76 -4.58 -12.94
N ASP A 141 18.87 -4.71 -14.26
CA ASP A 141 19.12 -5.99 -14.93
C ASP A 141 20.55 -6.50 -14.83
N GLN A 142 21.49 -5.63 -14.45
CA GLN A 142 22.90 -5.97 -14.28
C GLN A 142 23.17 -7.02 -13.19
N TYR A 143 22.19 -7.30 -12.32
CA TYR A 143 22.33 -8.30 -11.26
C TYR A 143 22.01 -9.73 -11.70
N PHE A 144 21.49 -9.93 -12.92
CA PHE A 144 21.04 -11.24 -13.38
C PHE A 144 22.16 -11.97 -14.11
N THR A 145 22.51 -13.16 -13.64
CA THR A 145 23.43 -14.08 -14.33
C THR A 145 22.76 -15.36 -14.82
N ILE A 146 21.49 -15.56 -14.43
CA ILE A 146 20.65 -16.70 -14.80
C ILE A 146 19.75 -16.37 -16.00
N ASP A 147 19.24 -17.41 -16.65
CA ASP A 147 18.32 -17.26 -17.77
C ASP A 147 16.92 -16.76 -17.30
N GLN A 148 16.15 -16.26 -18.26
CA GLN A 148 14.84 -15.68 -18.00
C GLN A 148 13.82 -16.70 -17.46
N VAL A 149 13.87 -17.97 -17.89
CA VAL A 149 12.93 -19.00 -17.44
C VAL A 149 13.15 -19.28 -15.96
N THR A 150 14.41 -19.43 -15.54
CA THR A 150 14.80 -19.58 -14.14
C THR A 150 14.40 -18.34 -13.32
N ARG A 151 14.58 -17.13 -13.85
CA ARG A 151 14.23 -15.87 -13.17
C ARG A 151 12.71 -15.68 -13.00
N GLU A 152 11.91 -16.19 -13.92
CA GLU A 152 10.45 -16.00 -13.94
C GLU A 152 9.66 -17.08 -13.22
N ILE A 153 10.31 -18.03 -12.55
CA ILE A 153 9.58 -19.01 -11.76
C ILE A 153 8.80 -18.35 -10.62
N THR A 154 7.67 -18.98 -10.29
CA THR A 154 6.81 -18.55 -9.19
C THR A 154 6.57 -19.71 -8.25
N VAL A 155 6.58 -19.42 -6.95
CA VAL A 155 6.45 -20.40 -5.86
C VAL A 155 5.22 -20.11 -5.02
N THR A 156 4.76 -21.09 -4.25
CA THR A 156 3.66 -20.88 -3.27
C THR A 156 4.22 -20.43 -1.93
N ARG A 157 3.39 -19.71 -1.15
CA ARG A 157 3.73 -19.38 0.26
C ARG A 157 3.89 -20.61 1.13
N LEU A 158 3.12 -21.67 0.84
CA LEU A 158 3.22 -22.94 1.57
C LEU A 158 4.59 -23.59 1.35
N PHE A 159 5.08 -23.62 0.11
CA PHE A 159 6.43 -24.09 -0.19
C PHE A 159 7.47 -23.29 0.58
N MET A 160 7.42 -21.96 0.48
CA MET A 160 8.37 -21.08 1.16
C MET A 160 8.37 -21.30 2.67
N ALA A 161 7.19 -21.37 3.30
CA ALA A 161 7.07 -21.60 4.73
C ALA A 161 7.58 -22.98 5.16
N SER A 162 7.39 -24.02 4.33
CA SER A 162 7.89 -25.37 4.64
C SER A 162 9.40 -25.51 4.45
N THR A 163 9.98 -24.75 3.51
CA THR A 163 11.38 -24.89 3.09
C THR A 163 12.31 -23.93 3.83
N TYR A 164 11.84 -22.72 4.10
CA TYR A 164 12.62 -21.62 4.70
C TYR A 164 12.00 -21.07 6.00
N GLY A 165 10.91 -21.69 6.48
CA GLY A 165 10.25 -21.30 7.73
C GLY A 165 9.34 -20.07 7.62
N GLY A 166 8.80 -19.68 8.77
CA GLY A 166 7.95 -18.49 8.91
C GLY A 166 6.46 -18.75 8.68
N ASN A 167 5.69 -17.68 8.49
CA ASN A 167 4.24 -17.72 8.34
C ASN A 167 3.83 -17.48 6.87
N MET A 168 2.84 -18.23 6.40
CA MET A 168 2.23 -18.08 5.07
C MET A 168 1.52 -16.74 4.84
N GLN A 169 1.09 -16.06 5.91
CA GLN A 169 0.26 -14.84 5.82
C GLN A 169 1.06 -13.55 6.07
N ALA A 170 2.05 -13.58 6.95
CA ALA A 170 2.76 -12.37 7.40
C ALA A 170 3.57 -11.74 6.26
N THR A 171 3.50 -10.41 6.10
CA THR A 171 4.33 -9.66 5.15
C THR A 171 5.81 -9.88 5.41
N PHE A 172 6.21 -9.84 6.68
CA PHE A 172 7.59 -10.08 7.15
C PHE A 172 7.59 -11.32 8.05
N PRO A 173 7.55 -12.53 7.49
CA PRO A 173 7.58 -13.74 8.29
C PRO A 173 8.94 -13.86 8.98
N ARG A 174 8.94 -14.30 10.24
CA ARG A 174 10.17 -14.62 10.98
C ARG A 174 10.35 -16.13 11.00
N PRO A 175 11.34 -16.68 10.28
CA PRO A 175 11.69 -18.09 10.39
C PRO A 175 12.02 -18.49 11.84
N SER A 176 11.78 -19.75 12.19
CA SER A 176 12.21 -20.27 13.49
C SER A 176 13.73 -20.45 13.52
N GLN A 177 14.30 -20.55 14.72
CA GLN A 177 15.74 -20.75 14.88
C GLN A 177 16.25 -21.98 14.10
N GLU A 178 15.48 -23.07 14.04
CA GLU A 178 15.83 -24.28 13.27
C GLU A 178 16.08 -23.99 11.78
N PHE A 179 15.24 -23.16 11.16
CA PHE A 179 15.45 -22.76 9.76
C PHE A 179 16.63 -21.79 9.62
N LEU A 180 16.79 -20.88 10.57
CA LEU A 180 17.92 -19.95 10.61
C LEU A 180 19.26 -20.68 10.77
N ASP A 181 19.31 -21.76 11.54
CA ASP A 181 20.52 -22.57 11.72
C ASP A 181 20.92 -23.29 10.41
N ILE A 182 19.95 -23.57 9.53
CA ILE A 182 20.18 -24.23 8.23
C ILE A 182 20.65 -23.23 7.17
N HIS A 183 19.95 -22.10 7.02
CA HIS A 183 20.18 -21.20 5.89
C HIS A 183 20.49 -19.74 6.28
N GLY A 184 20.26 -19.34 7.53
CA GLY A 184 20.60 -18.01 8.04
C GLY A 184 19.88 -16.84 7.36
N MET A 185 18.68 -17.06 6.83
CA MET A 185 17.92 -16.03 6.08
C MET A 185 16.71 -15.60 6.90
N ASP A 186 16.63 -14.34 7.28
CA ASP A 186 15.56 -13.77 8.12
C ASP A 186 14.92 -12.51 7.50
N ASP A 187 15.27 -12.20 6.25
CA ASP A 187 14.99 -10.94 5.57
C ASP A 187 13.87 -11.05 4.52
N PHE A 188 12.92 -11.97 4.66
CA PHE A 188 11.86 -12.17 3.68
C PHE A 188 10.74 -11.11 3.78
N MET A 189 10.30 -10.58 2.63
CA MET A 189 9.20 -9.63 2.49
C MET A 189 8.25 -10.06 1.37
N TYR A 190 6.98 -10.26 1.69
CA TYR A 190 5.97 -10.76 0.74
C TYR A 190 4.83 -9.77 0.55
N LEU A 191 4.69 -9.29 -0.68
CA LEU A 191 3.81 -8.19 -1.03
C LEU A 191 2.58 -8.70 -1.82
N PRO A 192 1.38 -8.68 -1.20
CA PRO A 192 0.14 -8.98 -1.90
C PRO A 192 -0.21 -7.81 -2.82
N THR A 193 -0.34 -8.08 -4.12
CA THR A 193 -0.59 -7.04 -5.14
C THR A 193 -1.95 -6.38 -5.00
N GLU A 194 -2.89 -6.96 -4.26
CA GLU A 194 -4.21 -6.39 -3.97
C GLU A 194 -4.12 -5.12 -3.10
N TYR A 195 -3.14 -5.06 -2.20
CA TYR A 195 -2.87 -3.89 -1.35
C TYR A 195 -1.58 -3.16 -1.76
N GLN A 196 -0.69 -3.83 -2.49
CA GLN A 196 0.62 -3.31 -2.88
C GLN A 196 0.77 -3.31 -4.42
N PRO A 197 -0.06 -2.57 -5.16
CA PRO A 197 0.01 -2.53 -6.62
C PRO A 197 1.27 -1.82 -7.14
N GLU A 198 1.92 -1.02 -6.30
CA GLU A 198 3.18 -0.33 -6.60
C GLU A 198 4.42 -1.08 -6.12
N ALA A 199 4.25 -2.30 -5.56
CA ALA A 199 5.38 -3.17 -5.29
C ALA A 199 6.13 -3.51 -6.60
N PRO A 200 7.42 -3.87 -6.54
CA PRO A 200 8.14 -4.37 -7.71
C PRO A 200 7.37 -5.49 -8.41
N GLN A 201 7.00 -5.29 -9.67
CA GLN A 201 6.23 -6.27 -10.45
C GLN A 201 7.13 -7.12 -11.36
N LEU A 202 8.33 -6.63 -11.65
CA LEU A 202 9.35 -7.29 -12.44
C LEU A 202 10.64 -7.40 -11.62
N PRO A 203 11.41 -8.49 -11.77
CA PRO A 203 12.68 -8.63 -11.08
C PRO A 203 13.59 -7.44 -11.35
N GLY A 204 14.16 -6.85 -10.30
CA GLY A 204 15.04 -5.68 -10.37
C GLY A 204 14.35 -4.34 -10.61
N ALA A 205 13.04 -4.30 -10.89
CA ALA A 205 12.29 -3.05 -11.01
C ALA A 205 12.20 -2.32 -9.66
N PRO A 206 12.29 -0.98 -9.62
CA PRO A 206 12.00 -0.23 -8.41
C PRO A 206 10.50 -0.30 -8.06
N GLY A 207 10.17 -0.03 -6.80
CA GLY A 207 8.78 -0.03 -6.35
C GLY A 207 8.55 0.78 -5.08
N LEU A 208 7.28 0.83 -4.67
CA LEU A 208 6.85 1.44 -3.43
C LEU A 208 6.15 0.40 -2.55
N TRP A 209 6.33 0.54 -1.25
CA TRP A 209 5.58 -0.19 -0.25
C TRP A 209 4.71 0.77 0.56
N LEU A 210 3.40 0.57 0.50
CA LEU A 210 2.41 1.37 1.21
C LEU A 210 2.07 0.72 2.54
N ARG A 211 1.98 1.51 3.61
CA ARG A 211 1.69 0.98 4.94
C ARG A 211 0.81 1.92 5.74
N PRO A 212 -0.17 1.41 6.49
CA PRO A 212 -0.97 2.26 7.37
C PRO A 212 -0.12 2.84 8.51
N GLY A 213 -0.35 4.11 8.84
CA GLY A 213 0.36 4.81 9.92
C GLY A 213 1.73 5.35 9.51
N SER A 214 2.38 6.05 10.44
CA SER A 214 3.60 6.83 10.21
C SER A 214 4.90 6.22 10.78
N ARG A 215 4.86 5.21 11.66
CA ARG A 215 6.04 4.74 12.42
C ARG A 215 7.00 3.86 11.62
N GLY A 216 8.26 4.27 11.49
CA GLY A 216 9.24 3.76 10.51
C GLY A 216 10.32 2.85 11.08
N ASP A 217 9.98 1.58 11.30
CA ASP A 217 10.94 0.59 11.80
C ASP A 217 11.40 -0.41 10.73
N LEU A 218 11.05 -0.18 9.46
CA LEU A 218 11.28 -1.12 8.36
C LEU A 218 12.21 -0.53 7.30
N GLU A 219 13.37 -0.06 7.78
CA GLU A 219 14.50 0.26 6.92
C GLU A 219 15.48 -0.90 6.89
N GLY A 220 16.06 -1.14 5.72
CA GLY A 220 17.07 -2.18 5.53
C GLY A 220 16.86 -3.01 4.27
N GLN A 221 17.73 -4.00 4.10
CA GLN A 221 17.68 -4.91 2.96
C GLN A 221 16.67 -6.04 3.21
N GLN A 222 15.88 -6.40 2.18
CA GLN A 222 14.88 -7.45 2.22
C GLN A 222 14.87 -8.28 0.93
N ARG A 223 14.65 -9.60 1.04
CA ARG A 223 14.26 -10.51 -0.06
C ARG A 223 12.81 -10.31 -0.41
N VAL A 224 12.54 -9.60 -1.50
CA VAL A 224 11.19 -9.21 -1.87
C VAL A 224 10.55 -10.24 -2.78
N PHE A 225 9.33 -10.62 -2.43
CA PHE A 225 8.44 -11.46 -3.21
C PHE A 225 7.15 -10.71 -3.51
N SER A 226 6.76 -10.65 -4.77
CA SER A 226 5.48 -10.06 -5.17
C SER A 226 4.49 -11.12 -5.61
N LYS A 227 3.23 -10.96 -5.23
CA LYS A 227 2.16 -11.89 -5.59
C LYS A 227 1.78 -11.74 -7.07
N ILE A 228 1.93 -12.80 -7.85
CA ILE A 228 1.55 -12.84 -9.26
C ILE A 228 0.17 -13.50 -9.40
N ILE A 229 -0.79 -12.76 -9.95
CA ILE A 229 -2.12 -13.27 -10.28
C ILE A 229 -2.13 -13.62 -11.76
N LEU A 230 -1.92 -14.90 -12.09
CA LEU A 230 -1.93 -15.37 -13.48
C LEU A 230 -3.33 -15.21 -14.12
N ALA A 231 -3.35 -14.96 -15.42
CA ALA A 231 -4.57 -14.73 -16.21
C ALA A 231 -5.61 -15.88 -16.17
N GLY A 232 -5.26 -17.05 -15.61
CA GLY A 232 -6.17 -18.19 -15.39
C GLY A 232 -7.03 -18.13 -14.12
N GLY A 233 -6.93 -17.07 -13.32
CA GLY A 233 -7.81 -16.83 -12.16
C GLY A 233 -7.41 -17.55 -10.86
N ALA A 234 -8.23 -17.36 -9.82
CA ALA A 234 -7.93 -17.72 -8.42
C ALA A 234 -7.71 -19.22 -8.16
N LYS A 235 -8.10 -20.11 -9.09
CA LYS A 235 -8.05 -21.57 -8.91
C LYS A 235 -6.63 -22.14 -8.78
N MET A 236 -5.61 -21.44 -9.27
CA MET A 236 -4.20 -21.88 -9.23
C MET A 236 -3.48 -21.58 -7.91
N GLY A 237 -4.20 -21.04 -6.91
CA GLY A 237 -3.61 -20.58 -5.65
C GLY A 237 -2.78 -19.31 -5.81
N SER A 238 -2.44 -18.68 -4.69
CA SER A 238 -1.58 -17.49 -4.67
C SER A 238 -0.13 -17.88 -4.93
N ARG A 239 0.45 -17.38 -6.03
CA ARG A 239 1.86 -17.56 -6.37
C ARG A 239 2.66 -16.28 -6.17
N TYR A 240 3.92 -16.43 -5.83
CA TYR A 240 4.84 -15.35 -5.52
C TYR A 240 6.11 -15.50 -6.36
N GLN A 241 6.60 -14.39 -6.90
CA GLN A 241 7.84 -14.32 -7.65
C GLN A 241 8.88 -13.56 -6.83
N TYR A 242 10.10 -14.09 -6.76
CA TYR A 242 11.24 -13.40 -6.17
C TYR A 242 11.68 -12.25 -7.08
N GLN A 243 11.64 -11.03 -6.56
CA GLN A 243 11.94 -9.81 -7.31
C GLN A 243 13.41 -9.38 -7.16
N GLY A 244 14.08 -9.81 -6.09
CA GLY A 244 15.48 -9.46 -5.78
C GLY A 244 15.69 -9.03 -4.33
N GLN A 245 16.89 -8.49 -4.07
CA GLN A 245 17.27 -7.88 -2.81
C GLN A 245 17.01 -6.38 -2.87
N TYR A 246 16.13 -5.88 -2.01
CA TYR A 246 15.72 -4.49 -2.02
C TYR A 246 16.15 -3.78 -0.76
N GLU A 247 16.71 -2.60 -0.92
CA GLU A 247 16.83 -1.65 0.15
C GLU A 247 15.50 -0.89 0.28
N VAL A 248 14.84 -1.10 1.42
CA VAL A 248 13.61 -0.41 1.80
C VAL A 248 13.99 0.81 2.62
N ARG A 249 13.54 2.00 2.19
CA ARG A 249 13.72 3.25 2.93
C ARG A 249 12.42 4.03 2.98
N ALA A 250 12.24 4.88 3.98
CA ALA A 250 11.13 5.82 3.96
C ALA A 250 11.23 6.73 2.72
N ALA A 251 10.11 6.96 2.02
CA ALA A 251 10.08 7.90 0.91
C ALA A 251 10.27 9.34 1.42
N ASN A 252 10.51 10.29 0.50
CA ASN A 252 10.55 11.71 0.83
C ASN A 252 9.43 12.48 0.09
N PRO A 253 8.44 13.04 0.80
CA PRO A 253 8.07 12.76 2.19
C PRO A 253 7.67 11.29 2.47
N PRO A 254 7.74 10.85 3.76
CA PRO A 254 7.57 9.44 4.15
C PRO A 254 6.09 9.01 4.24
N THR A 255 5.17 9.92 3.99
CA THR A 255 3.72 9.67 4.03
C THR A 255 3.03 10.38 2.90
N LEU A 256 1.90 9.84 2.43
CA LEU A 256 0.98 10.59 1.58
C LEU A 256 0.53 11.87 2.29
N THR A 257 0.56 12.99 1.57
CA THR A 257 -0.07 14.22 2.03
C THR A 257 -1.59 14.03 2.05
N VAL A 258 -2.28 14.89 2.80
CA VAL A 258 -3.76 14.86 2.83
C VAL A 258 -4.34 15.10 1.43
N GLN A 259 -3.70 15.96 0.64
CA GLN A 259 -4.12 16.23 -0.74
C GLN A 259 -3.85 15.04 -1.66
N GLU A 260 -2.67 14.43 -1.57
CA GLU A 260 -2.35 13.22 -2.33
C GLU A 260 -3.35 12.09 -2.03
N TRP A 261 -3.71 11.90 -0.75
CA TRP A 261 -4.74 10.95 -0.34
C TRP A 261 -6.09 11.30 -0.95
N ARG A 262 -6.55 12.55 -0.80
CA ARG A 262 -7.85 13.02 -1.35
C ARG A 262 -7.96 12.83 -2.86
N ASN A 263 -6.86 13.01 -3.57
CA ASN A 263 -6.84 12.87 -5.03
C ASN A 263 -6.89 11.40 -5.49
N GLN A 264 -6.68 10.42 -4.59
CA GLN A 264 -6.79 9.01 -4.98
C GLN A 264 -8.24 8.63 -5.33
N PRO A 265 -8.46 7.65 -6.22
CA PRO A 265 -9.80 7.18 -6.57
C PRO A 265 -10.57 6.61 -5.38
N THR A 266 -11.90 6.70 -5.39
CA THR A 266 -12.77 6.16 -4.32
C THR A 266 -12.51 4.68 -4.03
N HIS A 267 -12.22 3.87 -5.06
CA HIS A 267 -11.89 2.46 -4.89
C HIS A 267 -10.61 2.25 -4.05
N PHE A 268 -9.60 3.12 -4.22
CA PHE A 268 -8.40 3.11 -3.39
C PHE A 268 -8.74 3.31 -1.91
N HIS A 269 -9.55 4.33 -1.60
CA HIS A 269 -9.98 4.61 -0.22
C HIS A 269 -10.78 3.46 0.38
N ASN A 270 -11.72 2.90 -0.39
CA ASN A 270 -12.55 1.77 0.04
C ASN A 270 -11.70 0.55 0.38
N LYS A 271 -10.83 0.12 -0.54
CA LYS A 271 -9.99 -1.07 -0.33
C LYS A 271 -9.10 -0.92 0.90
N TRP A 272 -8.43 0.22 1.04
CA TRP A 272 -7.53 0.44 2.18
C TRP A 272 -8.29 0.54 3.50
N ALA A 273 -9.41 1.25 3.54
CA ALA A 273 -10.22 1.37 4.75
C ALA A 273 -10.77 0.01 5.20
N GLU A 274 -11.29 -0.79 4.26
CA GLU A 274 -11.74 -2.16 4.56
C GLU A 274 -10.60 -3.04 5.03
N GLY A 275 -9.43 -2.99 4.36
CA GLY A 275 -8.25 -3.73 4.76
C GLY A 275 -7.80 -3.38 6.17
N ILE A 276 -7.79 -2.09 6.53
CA ILE A 276 -7.42 -1.62 7.87
C ILE A 276 -8.38 -2.15 8.94
N VAL A 277 -9.68 -2.21 8.65
CA VAL A 277 -10.68 -2.71 9.61
C VAL A 277 -10.64 -4.23 9.74
N LYS A 278 -10.58 -4.95 8.62
CA LYS A 278 -10.68 -6.42 8.56
C LYS A 278 -9.38 -7.10 8.99
N MET A 279 -8.24 -6.54 8.62
CA MET A 279 -6.95 -7.21 8.79
C MET A 279 -6.29 -6.83 10.12
N GLY A 280 -5.64 -7.81 10.76
CA GLY A 280 -4.94 -7.60 12.04
C GLY A 280 -3.85 -6.51 11.99
N TRP A 281 -3.22 -6.29 10.83
CA TRP A 281 -2.20 -5.25 10.67
C TRP A 281 -2.75 -3.81 10.77
N GLY A 282 -4.07 -3.61 10.65
CA GLY A 282 -4.71 -2.30 10.80
C GLY A 282 -5.13 -1.96 12.23
N ALA A 283 -4.98 -2.89 13.19
CA ALA A 283 -5.47 -2.75 14.56
C ALA A 283 -4.98 -1.46 15.25
N GLY A 284 -3.72 -1.06 15.05
CA GLY A 284 -3.16 0.16 15.61
C GLY A 284 -3.81 1.44 15.08
N VAL A 285 -4.18 1.47 13.80
CA VAL A 285 -4.91 2.61 13.20
C VAL A 285 -6.31 2.67 13.79
N CYS A 286 -7.03 1.54 13.81
CA CYS A 286 -8.38 1.46 14.38
C CYS A 286 -8.40 1.91 15.85
N ALA A 287 -7.46 1.42 16.66
CA ALA A 287 -7.35 1.81 18.07
C ALA A 287 -7.14 3.32 18.25
N ARG A 288 -6.26 3.95 17.45
CA ARG A 288 -6.08 5.41 17.48
C ARG A 288 -7.35 6.16 17.09
N VAL A 289 -8.11 5.67 16.11
CA VAL A 289 -9.39 6.29 15.70
C VAL A 289 -10.41 6.24 16.84
N VAL A 290 -10.57 5.08 17.52
CA VAL A 290 -11.44 4.96 18.71
C VAL A 290 -11.02 5.94 19.80
N LEU A 291 -9.72 5.97 20.13
CA LEU A 291 -9.22 6.79 21.23
C LEU A 291 -9.35 8.29 20.93
N ARG A 292 -9.09 8.74 19.70
CA ARG A 292 -9.29 10.15 19.33
C ARG A 292 -10.76 10.57 19.45
N ARG A 293 -11.71 9.67 19.18
CA ARG A 293 -13.15 9.91 19.37
C ARG A 293 -13.52 10.05 20.85
N GLN A 294 -12.90 9.26 21.73
CA GLN A 294 -13.18 9.25 23.17
C GLN A 294 -12.46 10.39 23.92
N LEU A 295 -11.18 10.61 23.61
CA LEU A 295 -10.30 11.50 24.37
C LEU A 295 -10.21 12.91 23.80
N ASN A 296 -10.61 13.13 22.54
CA ASN A 296 -10.46 14.39 21.82
C ASN A 296 -9.01 14.95 21.80
N ARG A 297 -8.00 14.07 21.91
CA ARG A 297 -6.56 14.37 21.81
C ARG A 297 -5.81 13.23 21.12
N GLU A 298 -4.52 13.41 20.87
CA GLU A 298 -3.66 12.33 20.39
C GLU A 298 -3.47 11.28 21.51
N PRO A 299 -3.71 9.99 21.23
CA PRO A 299 -3.50 8.93 22.22
C PRO A 299 -2.01 8.64 22.42
N THR A 300 -1.67 8.21 23.63
CA THR A 300 -0.35 7.67 23.95
C THR A 300 -0.23 6.23 23.45
N GLN A 301 1.00 5.73 23.32
CA GLN A 301 1.25 4.36 22.86
C GLN A 301 0.62 3.30 23.78
N ASN A 302 0.69 3.50 25.10
CA ASN A 302 0.14 2.57 26.08
C ASN A 302 -1.39 2.48 25.98
N GLU A 303 -2.07 3.61 25.76
CA GLU A 303 -3.53 3.64 25.55
C GLU A 303 -3.92 2.87 24.28
N VAL A 304 -3.13 3.00 23.20
CA VAL A 304 -3.35 2.25 21.96
C VAL A 304 -3.21 0.74 22.20
N GLU A 305 -2.17 0.31 22.90
CA GLU A 305 -1.91 -1.09 23.22
C GLU A 305 -3.02 -1.68 24.12
N GLU A 306 -3.50 -0.93 25.10
CA GLU A 306 -4.61 -1.33 25.96
C GLU A 306 -5.89 -1.58 25.14
N VAL A 307 -6.25 -0.66 24.24
CA VAL A 307 -7.41 -0.79 23.35
C VAL A 307 -7.29 -1.98 22.40
N ILE A 308 -6.07 -2.27 21.90
CA ILE A 308 -5.80 -3.46 21.08
C ILE A 308 -6.01 -4.73 21.91
N SER A 309 -5.43 -4.79 23.12
CA SER A 309 -5.52 -5.96 24.01
C SER A 309 -6.95 -6.28 24.43
N ASN A 310 -7.78 -5.26 24.67
CA ASN A 310 -9.19 -5.40 25.02
C ASN A 310 -10.11 -5.64 23.79
N GLY A 311 -9.59 -5.59 22.56
CA GLY A 311 -10.37 -5.82 21.35
C GLY A 311 -11.36 -4.71 20.99
N LEU A 312 -11.30 -3.56 21.65
CA LEU A 312 -12.24 -2.44 21.47
C LEU A 312 -12.10 -1.76 20.09
N TYR A 313 -10.94 -1.91 19.45
CA TYR A 313 -10.68 -1.39 18.10
C TYR A 313 -11.59 -2.00 17.01
N ARG A 314 -12.20 -3.16 17.27
CA ARG A 314 -13.05 -3.87 16.28
C ARG A 314 -14.38 -3.17 15.99
N ALA A 315 -14.77 -2.17 16.80
CA ALA A 315 -15.98 -1.39 16.59
C ALA A 315 -15.84 -0.29 15.53
N VAL A 316 -14.65 -0.07 14.99
CA VAL A 316 -14.38 0.97 13.98
C VAL A 316 -14.91 0.55 12.62
N THR A 317 -15.58 1.48 11.93
CA THR A 317 -16.07 1.22 10.56
C THR A 317 -15.10 1.74 9.50
N ALA A 318 -15.24 1.27 8.26
CA ALA A 318 -14.40 1.71 7.15
C ALA A 318 -14.59 3.22 6.85
N GLU A 319 -15.80 3.75 7.05
CA GLU A 319 -16.12 5.17 6.89
C GLU A 319 -15.33 6.03 7.88
N GLU A 320 -15.26 5.61 9.16
CA GLU A 320 -14.46 6.30 10.17
C GLU A 320 -12.98 6.34 9.81
N ILE A 321 -12.45 5.24 9.23
CA ILE A 321 -11.08 5.20 8.72
C ILE A 321 -10.91 6.20 7.56
N LYS A 322 -11.78 6.19 6.55
CA LYS A 322 -11.72 7.14 5.42
C LYS A 322 -11.70 8.58 5.91
N GLU A 323 -12.61 8.93 6.81
CA GLU A 323 -12.68 10.27 7.38
C GLU A 323 -11.41 10.65 8.15
N ALA A 324 -10.81 9.72 8.89
CA ALA A 324 -9.58 9.97 9.64
C ALA A 324 -8.41 10.35 8.69
N TYR A 325 -8.27 9.66 7.56
CA TYR A 325 -7.26 9.99 6.54
C TYR A 325 -7.59 11.30 5.80
N LEU A 326 -8.86 11.52 5.42
CA LEU A 326 -9.30 12.76 4.75
C LEU A 326 -9.11 14.02 5.61
N ARG A 327 -9.21 13.89 6.94
CA ARG A 327 -8.93 14.95 7.92
C ARG A 327 -7.45 15.05 8.28
N GLY A 328 -6.60 14.12 7.82
CA GLY A 328 -5.17 14.07 8.16
C GLY A 328 -4.86 13.65 9.60
N LYS A 329 -5.84 13.08 10.32
CA LYS A 329 -5.63 12.46 11.65
C LYS A 329 -4.86 11.14 11.53
N GLU A 330 -4.97 10.48 10.39
CA GLU A 330 -4.16 9.34 10.00
C GLU A 330 -3.46 9.62 8.68
N ARG A 331 -2.35 8.92 8.44
CA ARG A 331 -1.51 9.07 7.23
C ARG A 331 -1.09 7.70 6.73
N MET A 332 -0.93 7.59 5.40
CA MET A 332 -0.42 6.39 4.75
C MET A 332 1.09 6.55 4.59
N GLY A 333 1.87 5.72 5.25
CA GLY A 333 3.31 5.63 5.07
C GLY A 333 3.65 5.11 3.67
N ILE A 334 4.74 5.63 3.11
CA ILE A 334 5.29 5.21 1.84
C ILE A 334 6.77 4.92 2.04
N CYS A 335 7.19 3.73 1.64
CA CYS A 335 8.58 3.36 1.57
C CYS A 335 8.99 3.17 0.11
N THR A 336 10.16 3.66 -0.26
CA THR A 336 10.81 3.36 -1.54
C THR A 336 11.52 2.02 -1.44
N MET A 337 11.51 1.28 -2.54
CA MET A 337 12.16 -0.02 -2.66
C MET A 337 13.10 0.02 -3.85
N LYS A 338 14.40 0.10 -3.59
CA LYS A 338 15.44 0.08 -4.64
C LYS A 338 16.10 -1.29 -4.68
N CYS A 339 16.16 -1.92 -5.86
CA CYS A 339 16.91 -3.16 -6.02
C CYS A 339 18.42 -2.89 -5.86
N VAL A 340 19.05 -3.59 -4.92
CA VAL A 340 20.49 -3.50 -4.62
C VAL A 340 21.24 -4.79 -4.92
N GLY A 341 20.54 -5.84 -5.33
CA GLY A 341 21.15 -7.09 -5.74
C GLY A 341 20.12 -8.15 -6.11
N TYR A 342 20.60 -9.29 -6.59
CA TYR A 342 19.76 -10.44 -6.91
C TYR A 342 20.50 -11.73 -6.51
N ASP A 343 19.90 -12.54 -5.65
CA ASP A 343 20.50 -13.80 -5.21
C ASP A 343 20.23 -14.89 -6.25
N ASN A 344 21.09 -14.94 -7.28
CA ASN A 344 20.99 -15.88 -8.40
C ASN A 344 21.00 -17.35 -7.93
N ARG A 345 21.78 -17.68 -6.88
CA ARG A 345 21.86 -19.04 -6.35
C ARG A 345 20.55 -19.42 -5.66
N PHE A 346 20.02 -18.53 -4.84
CA PHE A 346 18.72 -18.74 -4.20
C PHE A 346 17.60 -18.91 -5.23
N GLN A 347 17.58 -18.09 -6.28
CA GLN A 347 16.59 -18.23 -7.35
C GLN A 347 16.72 -19.57 -8.11
N GLN A 348 17.94 -20.01 -8.40
CA GLN A 348 18.18 -21.33 -9.01
C GLN A 348 17.68 -22.45 -8.09
N GLU A 349 17.92 -22.35 -6.79
CA GLU A 349 17.43 -23.32 -5.81
C GLU A 349 15.89 -23.38 -5.80
N LEU A 350 15.21 -22.24 -5.86
CA LEU A 350 13.76 -22.20 -5.98
C LEU A 350 13.29 -22.89 -7.28
N HIS A 351 13.97 -22.64 -8.40
CA HIS A 351 13.67 -23.27 -9.70
C HIS A 351 13.81 -24.79 -9.63
N ASP A 352 14.86 -25.30 -8.99
CA ASP A 352 15.15 -26.73 -8.98
C ASP A 352 14.27 -27.49 -7.96
N ARG A 353 13.99 -26.88 -6.79
CA ARG A 353 13.26 -27.55 -5.70
C ARG A 353 11.75 -27.46 -5.83
N PHE A 354 11.21 -26.36 -6.34
CA PHE A 354 9.76 -26.15 -6.34
C PHE A 354 8.99 -27.17 -7.22
N PRO A 355 9.44 -27.52 -8.44
CA PRO A 355 8.74 -28.49 -9.29
C PRO A 355 8.69 -29.92 -8.71
N THR A 356 9.68 -30.28 -7.89
CA THR A 356 9.78 -31.60 -7.25
C THR A 356 9.14 -31.64 -5.87
N TRP A 357 8.76 -30.49 -5.32
CA TRP A 357 8.16 -30.39 -4.01
C TRP A 357 6.71 -30.86 -4.01
N THR A 358 6.40 -31.76 -3.08
CA THR A 358 5.03 -32.21 -2.83
C THR A 358 4.52 -31.57 -1.55
N PRO A 359 3.34 -30.91 -1.56
CA PRO A 359 2.81 -30.31 -0.36
C PRO A 359 2.57 -31.38 0.71
N PRO A 360 2.85 -31.10 1.99
CA PRO A 360 2.54 -32.03 3.05
C PRO A 360 1.04 -32.37 3.01
N PRO A 361 0.65 -33.64 3.26
CA PRO A 361 -0.75 -34.02 3.21
C PRO A 361 -1.55 -33.13 4.16
N PRO A 362 -2.76 -32.69 3.75
CA PRO A 362 -3.60 -31.87 4.61
C PRO A 362 -3.79 -32.62 5.93
N ARG A 363 -3.47 -31.97 7.06
CA ARG A 363 -3.63 -32.56 8.39
C ARG A 363 -5.06 -33.10 8.46
N SER A 364 -5.22 -34.42 8.53
CA SER A 364 -6.54 -35.04 8.61
C SER A 364 -7.27 -34.33 9.73
N LYS A 365 -8.40 -33.66 9.44
CA LYS A 365 -9.20 -32.97 10.45
C LYS A 365 -9.44 -34.00 11.53
N LYS A 366 -8.67 -33.91 12.62
CA LYS A 366 -8.65 -34.90 13.69
C LYS A 366 -10.07 -34.80 14.20
N LYS A 367 -10.95 -35.73 13.77
CA LYS A 367 -12.36 -35.74 14.13
C LYS A 367 -12.29 -35.63 15.63
N GLN A 368 -12.61 -34.44 16.16
CA GLN A 368 -12.70 -34.23 17.58
C GLN A 368 -13.77 -35.22 17.96
N THR A 369 -13.33 -36.40 18.38
CA THR A 369 -14.20 -37.44 18.86
C THR A 369 -14.68 -36.75 20.11
N LYS A 370 -15.90 -36.20 20.03
CA LYS A 370 -16.62 -35.69 21.18
C LYS A 370 -16.58 -36.84 22.15
N THR A 371 -15.58 -36.82 23.02
CA THR A 371 -15.46 -37.74 24.11
C THR A 371 -16.63 -37.30 24.94
N LEU A 372 -17.75 -38.01 24.77
CA LEU A 372 -18.91 -37.89 25.62
C LEU A 372 -18.33 -38.08 27.01
N GLN A 373 -18.11 -36.97 27.72
CA GLN A 373 -17.77 -37.05 29.11
C GLN A 373 -18.89 -37.87 29.72
N PRO A 374 -18.59 -39.04 30.34
CA PRO A 374 -19.61 -39.80 31.01
C PRO A 374 -20.28 -38.85 31.99
N ALA A 375 -21.60 -38.74 31.88
CA ALA A 375 -22.41 -37.96 32.78
C ALA A 375 -22.30 -38.63 34.15
N ASP A 376 -21.35 -38.17 34.97
CA ASP A 376 -21.31 -38.49 36.38
C ASP A 376 -22.56 -37.87 37.02
N SER A 377 -23.58 -38.73 37.14
CA SER A 377 -24.52 -38.84 38.26
C SER A 377 -24.81 -37.54 39.05
N ALA A 378 -25.49 -36.58 38.42
CA ALA A 378 -26.26 -35.59 39.15
C ALA A 378 -27.69 -36.11 39.36
N GLU A 379 -28.06 -36.24 40.63
CA GLU A 379 -29.36 -36.72 41.13
C GLU A 379 -30.59 -36.13 40.40
N PRO A 380 -31.67 -36.91 40.29
CA PRO A 380 -32.90 -36.50 39.62
C PRO A 380 -33.70 -35.54 40.50
N ARG A 381 -33.51 -34.22 40.33
CA ARG A 381 -34.49 -33.24 40.82
C ARG A 381 -35.57 -32.98 39.78
N SER A 382 -36.69 -33.67 39.98
CA SER A 382 -37.97 -33.41 39.34
C SER A 382 -38.37 -31.94 39.48
N ARG A 383 -38.49 -31.20 38.39
CA ARG A 383 -39.40 -30.06 38.33
C ARG A 383 -40.19 -30.04 37.03
N ARG A 384 -41.49 -30.24 37.27
CA ARG A 384 -42.68 -30.06 36.43
C ARG A 384 -42.52 -29.04 35.31
N GLY A 385 -43.10 -29.44 34.18
CA GLY A 385 -43.12 -28.72 32.94
C GLY A 385 -43.73 -27.32 33.00
N VAL A 386 -43.22 -26.47 32.11
CA VAL A 386 -43.96 -25.35 31.55
C VAL A 386 -43.81 -25.48 30.02
N LYS A 387 -44.92 -25.88 29.37
CA LYS A 387 -45.09 -25.82 27.92
C LYS A 387 -44.95 -24.35 27.49
N ARG A 388 -43.87 -23.99 26.79
CA ARG A 388 -43.85 -22.80 25.93
C ARG A 388 -43.86 -23.22 24.48
N LYS A 389 -44.97 -22.87 23.83
CA LYS A 389 -45.32 -23.04 22.42
C LYS A 389 -44.31 -22.26 21.57
N GLY A 390 -43.43 -22.97 20.88
CA GLY A 390 -42.46 -22.40 19.95
C GLY A 390 -43.16 -21.81 18.74
N ARG A 391 -42.88 -20.54 18.49
CA ARG A 391 -43.32 -19.74 17.35
C ARG A 391 -42.34 -19.99 16.21
N THR A 392 -42.85 -20.51 15.10
CA THR A 392 -42.12 -20.69 13.84
C THR A 392 -41.76 -19.32 13.26
N ASN A 393 -40.46 -19.08 13.06
CA ASN A 393 -39.97 -17.99 12.23
C ASN A 393 -39.61 -18.60 10.86
N GLU A 394 -40.43 -18.31 9.87
CA GLU A 394 -40.10 -18.44 8.46
C GLU A 394 -39.11 -17.32 8.10
N ALA A 395 -37.93 -17.71 7.63
CA ALA A 395 -36.98 -16.80 7.01
C ALA A 395 -37.38 -16.66 5.54
N HIS A 396 -37.89 -15.49 5.16
CA HIS A 396 -38.05 -15.15 3.76
C HIS A 396 -36.74 -14.57 3.23
N SER A 397 -36.20 -15.30 2.27
CA SER A 397 -35.15 -14.92 1.32
C SER A 397 -35.40 -13.54 0.72
N SER A 398 -34.38 -12.69 0.75
CA SER A 398 -34.24 -11.56 -0.18
C SER A 398 -32.88 -11.70 -0.87
N ASP A 399 -32.95 -12.03 -2.16
CA ASP A 399 -31.88 -11.96 -3.14
C ASP A 399 -31.23 -10.57 -3.14
N ALA A 400 -29.94 -10.55 -2.81
CA ALA A 400 -29.01 -9.52 -3.25
C ALA A 400 -27.73 -10.26 -3.61
N GLU A 401 -27.50 -10.47 -4.90
CA GLU A 401 -26.26 -11.04 -5.42
C GLU A 401 -25.10 -10.10 -5.10
N SER A 402 -24.45 -10.36 -3.96
CA SER A 402 -23.14 -9.85 -3.63
C SER A 402 -22.18 -11.03 -3.67
N ASP A 403 -21.36 -11.06 -4.72
CA ASP A 403 -20.28 -12.02 -4.96
C ASP A 403 -19.28 -11.94 -3.81
N THR A 404 -19.59 -12.69 -2.75
CA THR A 404 -18.85 -12.70 -1.50
C THR A 404 -17.72 -13.70 -1.69
N MET A 405 -16.51 -13.19 -1.92
CA MET A 405 -15.30 -14.01 -1.92
C MET A 405 -15.19 -14.73 -0.57
N VAL A 406 -15.42 -16.03 -0.58
CA VAL A 406 -15.13 -16.92 0.55
C VAL A 406 -13.62 -17.02 0.65
N GLU A 407 -13.02 -16.17 1.48
CA GLU A 407 -11.69 -16.42 2.01
C GLU A 407 -11.83 -17.57 3.02
N ASP A 408 -11.30 -18.74 2.68
CA ASP A 408 -11.15 -19.88 3.58
C ASP A 408 -10.22 -19.48 4.74
N GLU A 409 -10.78 -18.88 5.80
CA GLU A 409 -10.12 -18.64 7.08
C GLU A 409 -10.04 -19.94 7.91
N ASP A 410 -9.27 -20.93 7.45
CA ASP A 410 -8.79 -22.02 8.30
C ASP A 410 -7.51 -21.55 9.05
N SER A 411 -7.70 -20.65 10.02
CA SER A 411 -6.65 -20.16 10.93
C SER A 411 -6.60 -21.02 12.21
N ALA A 412 -5.84 -22.12 12.16
CA ALA A 412 -5.39 -22.82 13.36
C ALA A 412 -4.03 -22.25 13.77
N SER A 413 -4.04 -21.28 14.69
CA SER A 413 -2.83 -20.78 15.36
C SER A 413 -2.42 -21.74 16.48
N ASP A 414 -1.43 -22.58 16.22
CA ASP A 414 -0.68 -23.29 17.27
C ASP A 414 0.42 -22.36 17.80
N ALA A 415 0.19 -21.78 18.98
CA ALA A 415 1.24 -21.26 19.85
C ALA A 415 1.08 -21.93 21.21
N ASP A 416 1.85 -22.99 21.44
CA ASP A 416 1.97 -23.64 22.74
C ASP A 416 2.76 -22.72 23.70
N ALA A 417 2.03 -22.04 24.57
CA ALA A 417 2.57 -21.39 25.76
C ALA A 417 1.85 -21.92 27.01
N PRO A 418 2.55 -22.22 28.12
CA PRO A 418 1.99 -22.92 29.26
C PRO A 418 1.01 -22.05 30.04
N LYS A 419 -0.27 -22.48 30.10
CA LYS A 419 -1.34 -21.79 30.84
C LYS A 419 -1.18 -22.00 32.34
N ALA A 420 -0.66 -21.00 33.04
CA ALA A 420 -0.84 -20.86 34.49
C ALA A 420 -2.31 -20.57 34.81
N LYS A 421 -2.91 -21.41 35.66
CA LYS A 421 -4.29 -21.29 36.15
C LYS A 421 -4.42 -20.03 37.01
N ARG A 422 -5.09 -18.99 36.53
CA ARG A 422 -5.49 -17.83 37.34
C ARG A 422 -7.00 -17.83 37.55
N ALA A 423 -7.38 -17.86 38.82
CA ALA A 423 -8.74 -18.05 39.32
C ALA A 423 -9.67 -16.87 39.02
N LYS A 424 -10.94 -17.21 38.77
CA LYS A 424 -12.10 -16.31 38.74
C LYS A 424 -12.48 -15.86 40.15
N ARG A 425 -12.59 -14.54 40.36
CA ARG A 425 -13.39 -13.78 41.35
C ARG A 425 -13.07 -12.29 41.05
N LEU A 426 -13.97 -11.30 41.02
CA LEU A 426 -15.25 -11.08 41.68
C LEU A 426 -16.09 -10.05 40.87
N ASN A 427 -17.36 -9.97 41.21
CA ASN A 427 -18.43 -9.10 40.70
C ASN A 427 -18.44 -7.69 41.34
N GLU A 428 -19.31 -6.82 40.81
CA GLU A 428 -19.84 -5.53 41.34
C GLU A 428 -18.88 -4.33 41.26
N THR A 429 -19.22 -3.18 40.69
CA THR A 429 -20.34 -2.30 41.07
C THR A 429 -20.40 -1.13 40.07
N THR A 430 -21.58 -0.71 39.59
CA THR A 430 -22.01 0.72 39.51
C THR A 430 -23.41 0.82 38.91
N LYS A 431 -24.35 1.31 39.74
CA LYS A 431 -25.67 1.86 39.39
C LYS A 431 -25.59 3.41 39.44
N PHE A 432 -26.61 4.06 38.85
CA PHE A 432 -26.94 5.50 38.79
C PHE A 432 -26.19 6.27 37.68
N LEU A 433 -26.85 7.01 36.78
CA LEU A 433 -27.98 7.94 36.97
C LEU A 433 -29.10 7.81 35.91
N ASP A 434 -30.32 8.11 36.37
CA ASP A 434 -31.55 8.33 35.62
C ASP A 434 -31.56 9.65 34.83
N GLY A 435 -32.38 9.69 33.78
CA GLY A 435 -33.19 10.87 33.45
C GLY A 435 -32.83 11.60 32.16
N GLU A 436 -33.55 11.31 31.07
CA GLU A 436 -34.48 12.26 30.44
C GLU A 436 -35.16 11.62 29.22
N GLN A 437 -36.50 11.70 29.18
CA GLN A 437 -37.35 11.20 28.12
C GLN A 437 -37.54 12.28 27.04
N GLY A 438 -37.26 11.93 25.78
CA GLY A 438 -37.59 12.72 24.60
C GLY A 438 -38.53 11.95 23.64
N PRO A 439 -39.35 12.65 22.84
CA PRO A 439 -40.67 12.17 22.42
C PRO A 439 -40.69 11.09 21.33
N VAL A 440 -41.67 10.19 21.49
CA VAL A 440 -42.04 9.11 20.58
C VAL A 440 -42.77 9.66 19.36
N TYR A 441 -42.15 9.53 18.18
CA TYR A 441 -42.78 9.80 16.89
C TYR A 441 -43.57 8.57 16.41
N ARG A 442 -44.89 8.72 16.20
CA ARG A 442 -45.77 7.72 15.59
C ARG A 442 -45.99 8.07 14.12
N SER A 443 -45.51 7.25 13.20
CA SER A 443 -45.86 7.37 11.78
C SER A 443 -47.27 6.82 11.53
N ARG A 444 -48.08 7.64 10.86
CA ARG A 444 -49.44 7.32 10.43
C ARG A 444 -49.39 6.47 9.15
N GLY A 445 -50.13 5.37 9.16
CA GLY A 445 -50.22 4.43 8.05
C GLY A 445 -50.90 5.00 6.81
N THR A 446 -50.43 4.57 5.65
CA THR A 446 -51.09 4.76 4.36
C THR A 446 -51.73 3.43 3.94
N ARG A 447 -53.02 3.52 3.58
CA ARG A 447 -53.87 2.42 3.11
C ARG A 447 -53.50 2.05 1.67
N SER A 448 -53.20 0.78 1.42
CA SER A 448 -53.11 0.22 0.07
C SER A 448 -54.47 -0.34 -0.35
N ARG A 449 -54.91 0.01 -1.57
CA ARG A 449 -56.09 -0.55 -2.24
C ARG A 449 -55.78 -1.94 -2.83
N PRO A 450 -56.79 -2.82 -3.00
CA PRO A 450 -56.60 -4.11 -3.65
C PRO A 450 -56.54 -3.98 -5.18
N ILE A 451 -55.67 -4.78 -5.81
CA ILE A 451 -55.62 -4.98 -7.26
C ILE A 451 -56.59 -6.12 -7.60
N LEU A 452 -57.53 -5.83 -8.52
CA LEU A 452 -58.36 -6.83 -9.19
C LEU A 452 -57.48 -7.57 -10.22
N VAL A 453 -57.51 -8.90 -10.17
CA VAL A 453 -57.01 -9.76 -11.23
C VAL A 453 -58.19 -10.07 -12.15
N GLY A 454 -58.04 -9.71 -13.42
CA GLY A 454 -58.92 -10.07 -14.53
C GLY A 454 -58.07 -10.50 -15.70
#